data_AF-A0A7R9F9R8-F1
#
_entry.id   AF-A0A7R9F9R8-F1
#
_cell.length_a   1.000
_cell.length_b   1.000
_cell.length_c   1.000
_cell.angle_alpha   90.00
_cell.angle_beta   90.00
_cell.angle_gamma   90.00
#
_symmetry.space_group_name_H-M   'P 1'
#
loop_
_entity.id
_entity.type
_entity.pdbx_description
1 polymer ?
#
loop_
_entity_poly.entity_id
_entity_poly.type
_entity_poly.pdbx_seq_one_letter_code
_entity_poly.pdbx_strand_id
1 'polypeptide(L)'
;MIQVTGIVPFTLDVVFESSSFIERDETLFADTYTRELQRSQDEFHHRIRMTLMFITRFEATFNLEKKGFRGEEILFAKAVLSNVIGGIGYFYGASRVESPYTRGPVPYWKAPLLTAVPSRSFFPRGFLWDEGFHGLLISTWDLDIELDIMGHWFDLMNVEGWIPREQILGQEALSKVPEEFVTQRNSNANPPTFFLTLQFILRNFANSLMDGDDRLGTLERLYPRLQAWFDWFNTTQIGEESGTYRWRGRDGTTNRELNPKTLTSGLDDYPRASHPNIDERHVDLRCWIAMAASALSEIAQLLNRNGNRYNNTFLYLSDNDFLDNLHWSPKSESYSDFGLHTDGVVLKRPPAPKTHGHHPQHKPDMIRVVTKAPELKFVDTTFGYVSLFPFLLQLLNPYSPKLGKILKDLQRPEFLWTEYGLRSLGKSSPLYMKRNTEHDPPYWRGPIWINMNYMAVRALDFYSHQDGPYRAEAGKLYAKLRHNVITNIHREYRRTGYVWEQYNDKTGEGQGSRPFTGWSALVVLLMAELY
;
A
#
# COMPACT_ATOMS: atom_id res chain seq x y z
N MET A 1 6.48 32.28 19.53
CA MET A 1 7.22 31.13 20.05
C MET A 1 7.43 31.37 21.54
N ILE A 2 7.01 30.44 22.40
CA ILE A 2 7.22 30.51 23.86
C ILE A 2 8.36 29.54 24.19
N GLN A 3 9.34 29.98 24.98
CA GLN A 3 10.45 29.14 25.42
C GLN A 3 10.43 29.03 26.95
N VAL A 4 10.45 27.80 27.46
CA VAL A 4 10.55 27.47 28.89
C VAL A 4 11.85 26.70 29.10
N THR A 5 12.62 27.03 30.14
CA THR A 5 13.90 26.37 30.48
C THR A 5 13.84 25.92 31.95
N GLY A 6 14.13 24.64 32.21
CA GLY A 6 14.05 24.05 33.55
C GLY A 6 14.94 22.80 33.68
N ILE A 7 15.14 22.34 34.92
CA ILE A 7 15.89 21.11 35.24
C ILE A 7 14.90 19.95 35.32
N VAL A 8 15.23 18.81 34.71
CA VAL A 8 14.38 17.60 34.74
C VAL A 8 14.44 16.89 36.11
N PRO A 9 13.34 16.28 36.58
CA PRO A 9 12.02 16.20 35.94
C PRO A 9 11.17 17.46 36.17
N PHE A 10 10.46 17.92 35.12
CA PHE A 10 9.43 18.96 35.22
C PHE A 10 8.22 18.60 34.35
N THR A 11 7.08 19.23 34.64
CA THR A 11 5.86 19.12 33.85
C THR A 11 5.47 20.51 33.34
N LEU A 12 4.98 20.58 32.09
CA LEU A 12 4.44 21.79 31.49
C LEU A 12 3.12 21.43 30.79
N ASP A 13 2.08 22.20 31.06
CA ASP A 13 0.79 22.05 30.43
C ASP A 13 0.51 23.24 29.50
N VAL A 14 -0.06 22.96 28.34
CA VAL A 14 -0.50 23.96 27.37
C VAL A 14 -2.00 23.79 27.17
N VAL A 15 -2.78 24.76 27.64
CA VAL A 15 -4.24 24.68 27.66
C VAL A 15 -4.82 25.54 26.54
N PHE A 16 -5.83 25.02 25.84
CA PHE A 16 -6.64 25.75 24.87
C PHE A 16 -8.08 25.86 25.38
N GLU A 17 -8.64 27.07 25.31
CA GLU A 17 -10.01 27.36 25.73
C GLU A 17 -10.80 27.92 24.54
N SER A 18 -11.89 27.25 24.17
CA SER A 18 -12.81 27.79 23.16
C SER A 18 -13.84 28.70 23.83
N SER A 19 -13.97 29.93 23.34
CA SER A 19 -15.01 30.87 23.77
C SER A 19 -16.43 30.42 23.44
N SER A 20 -16.59 29.42 22.55
CA SER A 20 -17.89 28.83 22.22
C SER A 20 -18.45 27.92 23.31
N PHE A 21 -17.64 27.58 24.32
CA PHE A 21 -18.08 26.78 25.47
C PHE A 21 -18.57 27.73 26.58
N ILE A 22 -19.83 28.17 26.44
CA ILE A 22 -20.43 29.28 27.20
C ILE A 22 -20.71 28.92 28.66
N GLU A 23 -20.78 27.62 29.00
CA GLU A 23 -21.01 27.12 30.35
C GLU A 23 -19.75 27.12 31.25
N ARG A 24 -18.65 27.74 30.80
CA ARG A 24 -17.44 27.86 31.62
C ARG A 24 -17.50 29.09 32.52
N ASP A 25 -17.62 28.86 33.83
CA ASP A 25 -17.73 29.93 34.82
C ASP A 25 -16.41 30.73 35.02
N GLU A 26 -15.23 30.12 34.81
CA GLU A 26 -13.90 30.75 34.99
C GLU A 26 -12.87 30.27 33.95
N THR A 27 -11.93 31.13 33.54
CA THR A 27 -10.80 30.75 32.66
C THR A 27 -9.81 29.82 33.38
N LEU A 28 -9.30 28.79 32.69
CA LEU A 28 -8.30 27.82 33.17
C LEU A 28 -6.91 28.46 33.30
N PHE A 29 -6.73 29.26 34.34
CA PHE A 29 -5.47 29.94 34.65
C PHE A 29 -5.12 29.79 36.14
N ALA A 30 -3.81 29.72 36.44
CA ALA A 30 -3.25 29.70 37.81
C ALA A 30 -4.05 28.83 38.79
N ASP A 31 -4.63 29.41 39.86
CA ASP A 31 -5.34 28.67 40.91
C ASP A 31 -6.63 28.00 40.43
N THR A 32 -7.29 28.51 39.38
CA THR A 32 -8.45 27.84 38.75
C THR A 32 -7.97 26.66 37.92
N TYR A 33 -6.84 26.78 37.20
CA TYR A 33 -6.21 25.63 36.55
C TYR A 33 -5.75 24.59 37.57
N THR A 34 -5.04 24.98 38.63
CA THR A 34 -4.59 24.06 39.67
C THR A 34 -5.77 23.43 40.40
N ARG A 35 -6.85 24.18 40.70
CA ARG A 35 -8.05 23.64 41.35
C ARG A 35 -8.84 22.73 40.42
N GLU A 36 -9.00 23.05 39.15
CA GLU A 36 -9.63 22.16 38.17
C GLU A 36 -8.76 20.93 37.90
N LEU A 37 -7.42 21.07 37.82
CA LEU A 37 -6.44 19.98 37.75
C LEU A 37 -6.45 19.10 39.00
N GLN A 38 -6.73 19.65 40.17
CA GLN A 38 -6.72 18.94 41.46
C GLN A 38 -8.11 18.39 41.84
N ARG A 39 -9.18 19.03 41.36
CA ARG A 39 -10.54 18.44 41.23
C ARG A 39 -10.48 17.28 40.23
N SER A 40 -9.62 17.42 39.22
CA SER A 40 -9.08 16.36 38.39
C SER A 40 -7.95 15.56 39.10
N GLN A 41 -8.09 15.24 40.38
CA GLN A 41 -7.60 13.93 40.86
C GLN A 41 -8.29 12.81 40.08
N ASP A 42 -9.45 13.12 39.49
CA ASP A 42 -10.03 12.43 38.37
C ASP A 42 -9.23 12.48 37.06
N GLU A 43 -8.15 13.25 36.87
CA GLU A 43 -7.32 13.25 35.65
C GLU A 43 -6.36 12.07 35.63
N PHE A 44 -5.82 11.69 36.79
CA PHE A 44 -5.13 10.41 36.91
C PHE A 44 -6.12 9.27 36.70
N HIS A 45 -7.30 9.34 37.33
CA HIS A 45 -8.39 8.38 37.04
C HIS A 45 -8.92 8.48 35.62
N HIS A 46 -8.84 9.62 34.94
CA HIS A 46 -9.32 9.85 33.57
C HIS A 46 -8.28 9.34 32.59
N ARG A 47 -6.98 9.59 32.81
CA ARG A 47 -5.90 8.96 32.06
C ARG A 47 -5.93 7.46 32.25
N ILE A 48 -6.14 6.97 33.48
CA ILE A 48 -6.37 5.55 33.75
C ILE A 48 -7.64 5.08 33.05
N ARG A 49 -8.76 5.80 33.14
CA ARG A 49 -10.04 5.42 32.53
C ARG A 49 -9.94 5.39 31.01
N MET A 50 -9.34 6.38 30.38
CA MET A 50 -9.07 6.44 28.95
C MET A 50 -8.12 5.34 28.52
N THR A 51 -7.08 5.06 29.31
CA THR A 51 -6.16 3.94 29.08
C THR A 51 -6.88 2.60 29.20
N LEU A 52 -7.71 2.42 30.22
CA LEU A 52 -8.53 1.23 30.43
C LEU A 52 -9.57 1.08 29.32
N MET A 53 -10.26 2.15 28.93
CA MET A 53 -11.21 2.16 27.81
C MET A 53 -10.52 1.79 26.50
N PHE A 54 -9.33 2.33 26.24
CA PHE A 54 -8.52 1.94 25.08
C PHE A 54 -8.14 0.45 25.15
N ILE A 55 -7.64 -0.03 26.30
CA ILE A 55 -7.25 -1.43 26.49
C ILE A 55 -8.45 -2.36 26.29
N THR A 56 -9.60 -2.03 26.88
CA THR A 56 -10.84 -2.81 26.78
C THR A 56 -11.38 -2.80 25.36
N ARG A 57 -11.44 -1.63 24.69
CA ARG A 57 -11.86 -1.54 23.28
C ARG A 57 -10.89 -2.29 22.37
N PHE A 58 -9.59 -2.21 22.62
CA PHE A 58 -8.57 -2.93 21.87
C PHE A 58 -8.77 -4.43 21.94
N GLU A 59 -8.94 -4.99 23.14
CA GLU A 59 -9.17 -6.45 23.26
C GLU A 59 -10.53 -6.85 22.68
N ALA A 60 -11.58 -6.05 22.87
CA ALA A 60 -12.88 -6.32 22.24
C ALA A 60 -12.81 -6.34 20.70
N THR A 61 -11.98 -5.48 20.11
CA THR A 61 -11.81 -5.34 18.66
C THR A 61 -10.94 -6.46 18.09
N PHE A 62 -9.74 -6.67 18.65
CA PHE A 62 -8.73 -7.55 18.04
C PHE A 62 -8.66 -8.95 18.66
N ASN A 63 -9.23 -9.14 19.87
CA ASN A 63 -9.29 -10.41 20.59
C ASN A 63 -7.92 -11.14 20.67
N LEU A 64 -6.84 -10.41 20.95
CA LEU A 64 -5.49 -10.96 20.89
C LEU A 64 -5.18 -11.89 22.07
N GLU A 65 -5.70 -11.61 23.25
CA GLU A 65 -5.53 -12.50 24.42
C GLU A 65 -6.18 -13.86 24.15
N LYS A 66 -7.40 -13.86 23.61
CA LYS A 66 -8.12 -15.09 23.22
C LYS A 66 -7.38 -15.89 22.13
N LYS A 67 -6.57 -15.20 21.31
CA LYS A 67 -5.74 -15.80 20.26
C LYS A 67 -4.35 -16.25 20.75
N GLY A 68 -4.11 -16.16 22.05
CA GLY A 68 -2.91 -16.69 22.70
C GLY A 68 -1.68 -15.77 22.67
N PHE A 69 -1.84 -14.51 22.23
CA PHE A 69 -0.77 -13.52 22.32
C PHE A 69 -0.56 -13.08 23.77
N ARG A 70 0.68 -12.71 24.11
CA ARG A 70 1.08 -12.35 25.49
C ARG A 70 1.34 -10.84 25.64
N GLY A 71 1.53 -10.40 26.88
CA GLY A 71 1.62 -8.98 27.24
C GLY A 71 2.55 -8.12 26.38
N GLU A 72 3.76 -8.59 26.06
CA GLU A 72 4.69 -7.83 25.19
C GLU A 72 4.17 -7.70 23.74
N GLU A 73 3.61 -8.78 23.19
CA GLU A 73 3.08 -8.81 21.82
C GLU A 73 1.81 -7.95 21.70
N ILE A 74 0.96 -7.99 22.72
CA ILE A 74 -0.24 -7.15 22.80
C ILE A 74 0.15 -5.67 22.97
N LEU A 75 1.16 -5.38 23.79
CA LEU A 75 1.67 -4.01 23.95
C LEU A 75 2.26 -3.49 22.63
N PHE A 76 2.99 -4.34 21.90
CA PHE A 76 3.46 -4.04 20.55
C PHE A 76 2.29 -3.71 19.61
N ALA A 77 1.25 -4.55 19.56
CA ALA A 77 0.10 -4.31 18.68
C ALA A 77 -0.66 -3.02 19.04
N LYS A 78 -0.82 -2.72 20.33
CA LYS A 78 -1.37 -1.45 20.84
C LYS A 78 -0.54 -0.24 20.39
N ALA A 79 0.79 -0.34 20.49
CA ALA A 79 1.70 0.73 20.07
C ALA A 79 1.64 0.97 18.55
N VAL A 80 1.57 -0.10 17.75
CA VAL A 80 1.43 -0.02 16.29
C VAL A 80 0.12 0.68 15.90
N LEU A 81 -1.02 0.22 16.42
CA LEU A 81 -2.32 0.86 16.18
C LEU A 81 -2.30 2.34 16.58
N SER A 82 -1.80 2.64 17.78
CA SER A 82 -1.72 4.01 18.29
C SER A 82 -0.89 4.91 17.37
N ASN A 83 0.16 4.37 16.76
CA ASN A 83 1.00 5.12 15.84
C ASN A 83 0.33 5.37 14.48
N VAL A 84 -0.51 4.44 13.98
CA VAL A 84 -1.34 4.66 12.79
C VAL A 84 -2.33 5.79 13.03
N ILE A 85 -3.12 5.69 14.11
CA ILE A 85 -4.11 6.71 14.46
C ILE A 85 -3.43 8.06 14.74
N GLY A 86 -2.31 8.06 15.46
CA GLY A 86 -1.49 9.26 15.70
C GLY A 86 -0.72 9.77 14.47
N GLY A 87 -0.79 9.05 13.34
CA GLY A 87 -0.27 9.46 12.04
C GLY A 87 -1.32 10.10 11.14
N ILE A 88 -2.61 10.05 11.50
CA ILE A 88 -3.67 10.73 10.75
C ILE A 88 -3.43 12.24 10.85
N GLY A 89 -3.35 12.88 9.68
CA GLY A 89 -3.08 14.31 9.54
C GLY A 89 -4.16 15.00 8.71
N TYR A 90 -4.30 16.31 8.93
CA TYR A 90 -5.11 17.20 8.11
C TYR A 90 -4.21 18.12 7.30
N PHE A 91 -4.34 18.07 5.99
CA PHE A 91 -3.54 18.85 5.04
C PHE A 91 -4.46 19.77 4.23
N TYR A 92 -3.96 20.94 3.83
CA TYR A 92 -4.72 21.87 2.99
C TYR A 92 -3.80 22.55 1.98
N GLY A 93 -4.18 22.54 0.71
CA GLY A 93 -3.37 23.12 -0.36
C GLY A 93 -3.82 22.70 -1.74
N ALA A 94 -2.97 22.93 -2.73
CA ALA A 94 -3.20 22.56 -4.12
C ALA A 94 -2.06 21.69 -4.63
N SER A 95 -2.39 20.53 -5.19
CA SER A 95 -1.43 19.67 -5.87
C SER A 95 -0.95 20.31 -7.18
N ARG A 96 0.31 20.05 -7.57
CA ARG A 96 0.87 20.47 -8.85
C ARG A 96 0.64 19.36 -9.88
N VAL A 97 -0.15 19.62 -10.92
CA VAL A 97 -0.58 18.62 -11.89
C VAL A 97 -0.22 19.03 -13.32
N GLU A 98 0.12 18.05 -14.14
CA GLU A 98 0.33 18.20 -15.58
C GLU A 98 -0.57 17.21 -16.34
N SER A 99 -1.23 17.67 -17.40
CA SER A 99 -2.04 16.84 -18.29
C SER A 99 -1.73 17.12 -19.76
N PRO A 100 -2.15 16.25 -20.69
CA PRO A 100 -2.02 16.52 -22.13
C PRO A 100 -2.71 17.81 -22.60
N TYR A 101 -3.64 18.34 -21.80
CA TYR A 101 -4.41 19.55 -22.11
C TYR A 101 -3.78 20.83 -21.55
N THR A 102 -2.74 20.73 -20.72
CA THR A 102 -2.03 21.89 -20.15
C THR A 102 -0.70 22.13 -20.85
N ARG A 103 -0.25 23.39 -20.92
CA ARG A 103 1.06 23.76 -21.49
C ARG A 103 2.25 23.42 -20.58
N GLY A 104 1.97 22.87 -19.40
CA GLY A 104 2.95 22.55 -18.35
C GLY A 104 2.24 22.31 -17.01
N PRO A 105 3.00 22.19 -15.91
CA PRO A 105 2.44 21.98 -14.57
C PRO A 105 1.61 23.17 -14.10
N VAL A 106 0.40 22.91 -13.63
CA VAL A 106 -0.56 23.90 -13.09
C VAL A 106 -1.01 23.49 -11.68
N PRO A 107 -1.37 24.44 -10.81
CA PRO A 107 -2.00 24.11 -9.54
C PRO A 107 -3.44 23.61 -9.76
N TYR A 108 -3.82 22.56 -9.04
CA TYR A 108 -5.22 22.17 -8.87
C TYR A 108 -5.97 23.15 -7.94
N TRP A 109 -7.27 22.93 -7.72
CA TRP A 109 -8.02 23.68 -6.72
C TRP A 109 -7.46 23.40 -5.32
N LYS A 110 -7.62 24.38 -4.41
CA LYS A 110 -7.25 24.17 -3.02
C LYS A 110 -8.30 23.30 -2.34
N ALA A 111 -7.86 22.23 -1.70
CA ALA A 111 -8.73 21.29 -1.01
C ALA A 111 -8.09 20.76 0.28
N PRO A 112 -8.91 20.36 1.26
CA PRO A 112 -8.45 19.64 2.42
C PRO A 112 -8.22 18.16 2.12
N LEU A 113 -7.37 17.52 2.93
CA LEU A 113 -7.19 16.07 2.96
C LEU A 113 -6.99 15.61 4.40
N LEU A 114 -7.93 14.82 4.91
CA LEU A 114 -7.75 14.01 6.12
C LEU A 114 -7.25 12.63 5.67
N THR A 115 -6.08 12.19 6.14
CA THR A 115 -5.46 10.94 5.69
C THR A 115 -4.44 10.44 6.71
N ALA A 116 -4.28 9.13 6.82
CA ALA A 116 -3.09 8.54 7.41
C ALA A 116 -1.85 8.77 6.53
N VAL A 117 -0.67 8.60 7.11
CA VAL A 117 0.60 8.79 6.41
C VAL A 117 1.51 7.57 6.58
N PRO A 118 2.26 7.13 5.54
CA PRO A 118 3.09 5.93 5.64
C PRO A 118 4.18 6.02 6.72
N SER A 119 4.75 7.22 6.87
CA SER A 119 5.75 7.53 7.89
C SER A 119 5.73 9.00 8.27
N ARG A 120 5.56 9.29 9.56
CA ARG A 120 5.59 10.67 10.09
C ARG A 120 6.92 11.40 9.83
N SER A 121 8.03 10.67 9.73
CA SER A 121 9.37 11.26 9.58
C SER A 121 9.78 11.49 8.13
N PHE A 122 9.41 10.57 7.24
CA PHE A 122 9.88 10.56 5.84
C PHE A 122 8.78 10.91 4.84
N PHE A 123 7.55 10.49 5.12
CA PHE A 123 6.41 10.58 4.22
C PHE A 123 5.19 11.22 4.91
N PRO A 124 5.27 12.44 5.48
CA PRO A 124 4.16 13.06 6.20
C PRO A 124 3.14 13.66 5.22
N ARG A 125 2.56 12.83 4.34
CA ARG A 125 1.61 13.21 3.29
C ARG A 125 0.83 11.98 2.80
N GLY A 126 -0.27 12.22 2.10
CA GLY A 126 -1.13 11.16 1.58
C GLY A 126 -0.54 10.45 0.36
N PHE A 127 -0.57 9.11 0.37
CA PHE A 127 -0.24 8.24 -0.77
C PHE A 127 -1.44 7.34 -1.07
N LEU A 128 -1.93 7.41 -2.31
CA LEU A 128 -3.24 6.86 -2.69
C LEU A 128 -3.34 5.35 -2.44
N TRP A 129 -2.35 4.58 -2.89
CA TRP A 129 -2.39 3.13 -2.71
C TRP A 129 -2.04 2.68 -1.28
N ASP A 130 -1.21 3.41 -0.55
CA ASP A 130 -0.92 3.16 0.87
C ASP A 130 -2.19 3.29 1.70
N GLU A 131 -3.04 4.28 1.39
CA GLU A 131 -4.23 4.59 2.19
C GLU A 131 -5.21 3.43 2.25
N GLY A 132 -5.41 2.70 1.15
CA GLY A 132 -6.26 1.51 1.22
C GLY A 132 -5.74 0.45 2.20
N PHE A 133 -4.42 0.32 2.37
CA PHE A 133 -3.84 -0.56 3.39
C PHE A 133 -3.96 0.02 4.80
N HIS A 134 -3.83 1.33 4.98
CA HIS A 134 -4.12 1.98 6.27
C HIS A 134 -5.57 1.74 6.68
N GLY A 135 -6.49 1.91 5.73
CA GLY A 135 -7.93 1.83 5.95
C GLY A 135 -8.42 0.47 6.41
N LEU A 136 -7.70 -0.62 6.11
CA LEU A 136 -8.02 -1.94 6.68
C LEU A 136 -7.94 -1.93 8.21
N LEU A 137 -6.88 -1.32 8.77
CA LEU A 137 -6.70 -1.24 10.21
C LEU A 137 -7.55 -0.12 10.83
N ILE A 138 -7.65 1.02 10.16
CA ILE A 138 -8.44 2.17 10.65
C ILE A 138 -9.92 1.78 10.71
N SER A 139 -10.51 1.22 9.65
CA SER A 139 -11.91 0.78 9.67
C SER A 139 -12.20 -0.29 10.73
N THR A 140 -11.23 -1.15 11.04
CA THR A 140 -11.36 -2.13 12.13
C THR A 140 -11.47 -1.46 13.49
N TRP A 141 -10.73 -0.36 13.70
CA TRP A 141 -10.79 0.40 14.93
C TRP A 141 -11.99 1.33 14.98
N ASP A 142 -12.17 2.16 13.95
CA ASP A 142 -13.17 3.21 13.86
C ASP A 142 -13.60 3.45 12.40
N LEU A 143 -14.79 2.94 12.06
CA LEU A 143 -15.32 2.99 10.71
C LEU A 143 -15.66 4.41 10.25
N ASP A 144 -16.05 5.30 11.15
CA ASP A 144 -16.44 6.67 10.80
C ASP A 144 -15.22 7.47 10.33
N ILE A 145 -14.08 7.31 11.03
CA ILE A 145 -12.81 7.93 10.62
C ILE A 145 -12.41 7.47 9.22
N GLU A 146 -12.52 6.18 8.92
CA GLU A 146 -12.17 5.66 7.60
C GLU A 146 -13.09 6.21 6.50
N LEU A 147 -14.40 6.29 6.75
CA LEU A 147 -15.35 6.85 5.78
C LEU A 147 -15.09 8.35 5.53
N ASP A 148 -14.70 9.10 6.56
CA ASP A 148 -14.28 10.51 6.41
C ASP A 148 -12.99 10.64 5.59
N ILE A 149 -12.00 9.78 5.82
CA ILE A 149 -10.75 9.72 5.03
C ILE A 149 -11.08 9.43 3.56
N MET A 150 -11.89 8.40 3.28
CA MET A 150 -12.32 8.09 1.92
C MET A 150 -13.02 9.30 1.27
N GLY A 151 -13.94 9.95 1.99
CA GLY A 151 -14.62 11.17 1.51
C GLY A 151 -13.62 12.24 1.04
N HIS A 152 -12.63 12.56 1.87
CA HIS A 152 -11.59 13.54 1.54
C HIS A 152 -10.77 13.13 0.32
N TRP A 153 -10.35 11.86 0.21
CA TRP A 153 -9.59 11.39 -0.95
C TRP A 153 -10.39 11.49 -2.26
N PHE A 154 -11.66 11.12 -2.24
CA PHE A 154 -12.53 11.17 -3.41
C PHE A 154 -13.00 12.59 -3.76
N ASP A 155 -12.87 13.56 -2.85
CA ASP A 155 -13.03 15.00 -3.13
C ASP A 155 -11.84 15.62 -3.89
N LEU A 156 -10.70 14.94 -3.95
CA LEU A 156 -9.53 15.34 -4.76
C LEU A 156 -9.58 14.85 -6.20
N MET A 157 -10.65 14.14 -6.56
CA MET A 157 -10.88 13.61 -7.90
C MET A 157 -11.19 14.73 -8.90
N ASN A 158 -10.53 14.70 -10.06
CA ASN A 158 -10.82 15.62 -11.15
C ASN A 158 -12.05 15.17 -11.97
N VAL A 159 -12.45 16.00 -12.94
CA VAL A 159 -13.60 15.73 -13.81
C VAL A 159 -13.46 14.47 -14.68
N GLU A 160 -12.25 13.93 -14.84
CA GLU A 160 -11.97 12.72 -15.59
C GLU A 160 -12.11 11.45 -14.73
N GLY A 161 -12.26 11.59 -13.41
CA GLY A 161 -12.23 10.46 -12.47
C GLY A 161 -10.83 10.14 -11.93
N TRP A 162 -9.82 10.98 -12.17
CA TRP A 162 -8.44 10.75 -11.72
C TRP A 162 -8.15 11.41 -10.36
N ILE A 163 -7.37 10.72 -9.53
CA ILE A 163 -6.85 11.21 -8.24
C ILE A 163 -5.32 11.16 -8.29
N PRO A 164 -4.61 12.25 -7.95
CA PRO A 164 -3.15 12.22 -7.84
C PRO A 164 -2.66 11.18 -6.84
N ARG A 165 -1.66 10.38 -7.22
CA ARG A 165 -1.15 9.27 -6.40
C ARG A 165 -0.46 9.72 -5.11
N GLU A 166 0.12 10.92 -5.12
CA GLU A 166 0.86 11.51 -4.00
C GLU A 166 0.35 12.93 -3.79
N GLN A 167 -0.20 13.20 -2.60
CA GLN A 167 -0.87 14.46 -2.28
C GLN A 167 0.06 15.41 -1.54
N ILE A 168 0.61 16.39 -2.25
CA ILE A 168 1.59 17.34 -1.74
C ILE A 168 0.90 18.68 -1.53
N LEU A 169 0.24 18.82 -0.38
CA LEU A 169 -0.66 19.93 -0.08
C LEU A 169 -0.01 20.88 0.94
N GLY A 170 0.38 22.07 0.47
CA GLY A 170 0.97 23.12 1.31
C GLY A 170 2.49 23.09 1.36
N GLN A 171 3.08 24.15 1.95
CA GLN A 171 4.53 24.37 1.95
C GLN A 171 5.29 23.36 2.81
N GLU A 172 4.69 22.93 3.93
CA GLU A 172 5.30 21.92 4.81
C GLU A 172 5.49 20.59 4.08
N ALA A 173 4.44 20.11 3.40
CA ALA A 173 4.52 18.90 2.58
C ALA A 173 5.54 19.05 1.44
N LEU A 174 5.50 20.18 0.72
CA LEU A 174 6.43 20.47 -0.39
C LEU A 174 7.90 20.45 0.05
N SER A 175 8.20 20.94 1.26
CA SER A 175 9.57 20.97 1.80
C SER A 175 10.21 19.59 2.00
N LYS A 176 9.42 18.52 1.95
CA LYS A 176 9.83 17.13 2.17
C LYS A 176 9.90 16.30 0.89
N VAL A 177 9.72 16.93 -0.29
CA VAL A 177 9.67 16.23 -1.58
C VAL A 177 10.68 16.81 -2.56
N PRO A 178 11.58 15.99 -3.15
CA PRO A 178 12.42 16.42 -4.26
C PRO A 178 11.60 16.92 -5.44
N GLU A 179 12.11 17.94 -6.15
CA GLU A 179 11.35 18.65 -7.18
C GLU A 179 10.85 17.74 -8.32
N GLU A 180 11.61 16.71 -8.66
CA GLU A 180 11.24 15.72 -9.69
C GLU A 180 9.96 14.93 -9.37
N PHE A 181 9.58 14.79 -8.09
CA PHE A 181 8.41 14.02 -7.67
C PHE A 181 7.18 14.89 -7.38
N VAL A 182 7.32 16.22 -7.42
CA VAL A 182 6.24 17.14 -7.06
C VAL A 182 5.11 17.12 -8.08
N THR A 183 5.43 17.12 -9.38
CA THR A 183 4.43 17.17 -10.44
C THR A 183 3.74 15.82 -10.62
N GLN A 184 2.44 15.79 -10.41
CA GLN A 184 1.60 14.62 -10.66
C GLN A 184 1.07 14.65 -12.10
N ARG A 185 1.06 13.51 -12.79
CA ARG A 185 0.62 13.40 -14.19
C ARG A 185 -0.71 12.67 -14.26
N ASN A 186 -1.72 13.24 -14.92
CA ASN A 186 -3.05 12.62 -14.98
C ASN A 186 -3.11 11.33 -15.81
N SER A 187 -2.07 11.00 -16.58
CA SER A 187 -1.93 9.69 -17.23
C SER A 187 -1.53 8.58 -16.24
N ASN A 188 -0.94 8.96 -15.10
CA ASN A 188 -0.31 8.04 -14.17
C ASN A 188 -1.34 7.58 -13.13
N ALA A 189 -1.59 6.28 -13.12
CA ALA A 189 -2.46 5.61 -12.16
C ALA A 189 -1.71 5.21 -10.88
N ASN A 190 -2.42 4.59 -9.94
CA ASN A 190 -1.89 3.89 -8.76
C ASN A 190 -2.80 2.70 -8.42
N PRO A 191 -2.35 1.61 -7.75
CA PRO A 191 -3.25 0.52 -7.39
C PRO A 191 -4.50 1.00 -6.64
N PRO A 192 -5.70 0.57 -7.03
CA PRO A 192 -6.94 1.12 -6.48
C PRO A 192 -7.33 0.42 -5.16
N THR A 193 -6.45 0.53 -4.15
CA THR A 193 -6.55 -0.21 -2.89
C THR A 193 -7.74 0.20 -2.02
N PHE A 194 -8.36 1.35 -2.24
CA PHE A 194 -9.64 1.67 -1.60
C PHE A 194 -10.73 0.62 -1.88
N PHE A 195 -10.74 -0.03 -3.04
CA PHE A 195 -11.66 -1.14 -3.30
C PHE A 195 -11.35 -2.37 -2.44
N LEU A 196 -10.08 -2.60 -2.09
CA LEU A 196 -9.70 -3.64 -1.13
C LEU A 196 -10.25 -3.31 0.26
N THR A 197 -10.13 -2.05 0.70
CA THR A 197 -10.70 -1.58 1.97
C THR A 197 -12.22 -1.70 1.99
N LEU A 198 -12.89 -1.30 0.91
CA LEU A 198 -14.34 -1.41 0.80
C LEU A 198 -14.81 -2.86 0.84
N GLN A 199 -14.14 -3.80 0.14
CA GLN A 199 -14.45 -5.23 0.28
C GLN A 199 -14.27 -5.73 1.71
N PHE A 200 -13.20 -5.30 2.39
CA PHE A 200 -12.97 -5.64 3.78
C PHE A 200 -14.09 -5.12 4.69
N ILE A 201 -14.52 -3.87 4.50
CA ILE A 201 -15.63 -3.26 5.25
C ILE A 201 -16.94 -4.00 4.98
N LEU A 202 -17.25 -4.33 3.73
CA LEU A 202 -18.46 -5.07 3.39
C LEU A 202 -18.49 -6.46 4.03
N ARG A 203 -17.34 -7.15 4.08
CA ARG A 203 -17.25 -8.50 4.66
C ARG A 203 -17.36 -8.49 6.18
N ASN A 204 -16.71 -7.53 6.84
CA ASN A 204 -16.54 -7.54 8.29
C ASN A 204 -17.49 -6.58 9.04
N PHE A 205 -18.02 -5.55 8.37
CA PHE A 205 -18.74 -4.44 8.98
C PHE A 205 -20.03 -4.04 8.22
N ALA A 206 -20.59 -4.90 7.36
CA ALA A 206 -21.84 -4.61 6.65
C ALA A 206 -22.99 -4.19 7.59
N ASN A 207 -23.19 -4.90 8.69
CA ASN A 207 -24.23 -4.52 9.67
C ASN A 207 -23.95 -3.13 10.25
N SER A 208 -22.70 -2.84 10.62
CA SER A 208 -22.31 -1.53 11.13
C SER A 208 -22.45 -0.39 10.10
N LEU A 209 -22.36 -0.69 8.80
CA LEU A 209 -22.68 0.26 7.72
C LEU A 209 -24.19 0.54 7.64
N MET A 210 -25.02 -0.48 7.85
CA MET A 210 -26.48 -0.38 7.74
C MET A 210 -27.15 0.21 8.99
N ASP A 211 -26.59 -0.03 10.17
CA ASP A 211 -27.18 0.35 11.47
C ASP A 211 -26.72 1.73 11.96
N GLY A 212 -25.75 2.38 11.30
CA GLY A 212 -25.21 3.68 11.71
C GLY A 212 -26.02 4.87 11.18
N ASP A 213 -26.15 5.92 11.99
CA ASP A 213 -27.04 7.07 11.77
C ASP A 213 -26.89 7.79 10.41
N ASP A 214 -25.77 7.63 9.67
CA ASP A 214 -25.64 8.08 8.26
C ASP A 214 -24.54 7.33 7.44
N ARG A 215 -24.05 6.16 7.89
CA ARG A 215 -22.92 5.48 7.21
C ARG A 215 -23.28 4.98 5.81
N LEU A 216 -24.47 4.41 5.67
CA LEU A 216 -25.01 4.01 4.37
C LEU A 216 -25.20 5.22 3.44
N GLY A 217 -25.64 6.37 3.99
CA GLY A 217 -25.76 7.62 3.24
C GLY A 217 -24.41 8.14 2.75
N THR A 218 -23.36 8.04 3.56
CA THR A 218 -21.98 8.34 3.12
C THR A 218 -21.54 7.43 1.99
N LEU A 219 -21.77 6.12 2.08
CA LEU A 219 -21.46 5.19 1.00
C LEU A 219 -22.26 5.49 -0.28
N GLU A 220 -23.53 5.88 -0.13
CA GLU A 220 -24.38 6.28 -1.26
C GLU A 220 -23.85 7.52 -1.98
N ARG A 221 -23.38 8.53 -1.24
CA ARG A 221 -22.74 9.74 -1.79
C ARG A 221 -21.37 9.45 -2.41
N LEU A 222 -20.64 8.49 -1.86
CA LEU A 222 -19.34 8.07 -2.38
C LEU A 222 -19.47 7.26 -3.69
N TYR A 223 -20.55 6.49 -3.84
CA TYR A 223 -20.71 5.55 -4.94
C TYR A 223 -20.50 6.15 -6.34
N PRO A 224 -21.12 7.27 -6.76
CA PRO A 224 -20.86 7.86 -8.08
C PRO A 224 -19.39 8.19 -8.34
N ARG A 225 -18.63 8.57 -7.30
CA ARG A 225 -17.19 8.85 -7.42
C ARG A 225 -16.39 7.57 -7.59
N LEU A 226 -16.76 6.49 -6.89
CA LEU A 226 -16.16 5.16 -7.10
C LEU A 226 -16.38 4.67 -8.54
N GLN A 227 -17.57 4.92 -9.10
CA GLN A 227 -17.87 4.61 -10.50
C GLN A 227 -16.98 5.41 -11.46
N ALA A 228 -16.85 6.72 -11.24
CA ALA A 228 -15.99 7.58 -12.06
C ALA A 228 -14.51 7.17 -11.99
N TRP A 229 -14.02 6.81 -10.81
CA TRP A 229 -12.66 6.32 -10.63
C TRP A 229 -12.40 5.02 -11.38
N PHE A 230 -13.31 4.06 -11.26
CA PHE A 230 -13.21 2.79 -11.98
C PHE A 230 -13.28 2.99 -13.50
N ASP A 231 -14.21 3.82 -13.98
CA ASP A 231 -14.36 4.13 -15.39
C ASP A 231 -13.08 4.81 -15.93
N TRP A 232 -12.42 5.66 -15.13
CA TRP A 232 -11.13 6.26 -15.50
C TRP A 232 -10.04 5.19 -15.69
N PHE A 233 -9.91 4.20 -14.80
CA PHE A 233 -8.99 3.08 -15.03
C PHE A 233 -9.33 2.30 -16.28
N ASN A 234 -10.62 1.96 -16.43
CA ASN A 234 -11.14 1.09 -17.47
C ASN A 234 -11.14 1.74 -18.86
N THR A 235 -10.81 3.03 -18.94
CA THR A 235 -10.66 3.78 -20.20
C THR A 235 -9.21 4.17 -20.46
N THR A 236 -8.45 4.59 -19.44
CA THR A 236 -7.11 5.16 -19.64
C THR A 236 -5.98 4.14 -19.55
N GLN A 237 -6.20 3.02 -18.84
CA GLN A 237 -5.17 2.03 -18.55
C GLN A 237 -5.33 0.72 -19.35
N ILE A 238 -6.27 0.66 -20.30
CA ILE A 238 -6.48 -0.51 -21.17
C ILE A 238 -5.23 -0.81 -22.02
N GLY A 239 -4.94 -2.08 -22.28
CA GLY A 239 -3.90 -2.49 -23.23
C GLY A 239 -4.41 -2.52 -24.67
N GLU A 240 -3.53 -2.87 -25.61
CA GLU A 240 -3.88 -2.94 -27.04
C GLU A 240 -4.78 -4.15 -27.37
N GLU A 241 -4.66 -5.24 -26.61
CA GLU A 241 -5.48 -6.43 -26.75
C GLU A 241 -6.66 -6.41 -25.78
N SER A 242 -7.82 -6.92 -26.20
CA SER A 242 -9.01 -7.04 -25.36
C SER A 242 -8.71 -7.77 -24.04
N GLY A 243 -9.20 -7.22 -22.93
CA GLY A 243 -9.02 -7.83 -21.60
C GLY A 243 -7.63 -7.65 -20.99
N THR A 244 -6.77 -6.88 -21.64
CA THR A 244 -5.43 -6.54 -21.14
C THR A 244 -5.40 -5.12 -20.59
N TYR A 245 -4.46 -4.87 -19.66
CA TYR A 245 -4.22 -3.56 -19.09
C TYR A 245 -2.73 -3.28 -19.04
N ARG A 246 -2.37 -1.99 -19.10
CA ARG A 246 -0.98 -1.54 -19.09
C ARG A 246 -0.84 -0.22 -18.34
N TRP A 247 -0.17 -0.27 -17.19
CA TRP A 247 0.39 0.89 -16.50
C TRP A 247 1.05 1.89 -17.46
N ARG A 248 0.60 3.15 -17.41
CA ARG A 248 1.22 4.27 -18.14
C ARG A 248 2.40 4.87 -17.36
N GLY A 249 3.23 5.66 -18.04
CA GLY A 249 4.30 6.44 -17.40
C GLY A 249 5.66 5.74 -17.26
N ARG A 250 5.83 4.54 -17.83
CA ARG A 250 7.16 3.91 -17.96
C ARG A 250 8.00 4.61 -19.04
N ASP A 251 9.28 4.80 -18.77
CA ASP A 251 10.23 5.40 -19.72
C ASP A 251 10.84 4.34 -20.64
N GLY A 252 10.36 4.26 -21.88
CA GLY A 252 10.90 3.36 -22.91
C GLY A 252 12.26 3.76 -23.47
N THR A 253 12.73 4.98 -23.19
CA THR A 253 13.93 5.60 -23.79
C THR A 253 15.12 5.68 -22.84
N THR A 254 14.92 5.46 -21.54
CA THR A 254 15.99 5.53 -20.55
C THR A 254 17.12 4.54 -20.84
N ASN A 255 18.34 5.06 -20.82
CA ASN A 255 19.58 4.26 -20.82
C ASN A 255 20.29 4.33 -19.47
N ARG A 256 19.68 4.95 -18.44
CA ARG A 256 20.27 5.05 -17.09
C ARG A 256 19.85 3.87 -16.21
N GLU A 257 18.64 3.38 -16.43
CA GLU A 257 18.03 2.31 -15.63
C GLU A 257 18.29 0.94 -16.26
N LEU A 258 18.71 -0.03 -15.45
CA LEU A 258 18.91 -1.43 -15.86
C LEU A 258 17.60 -2.04 -16.37
N ASN A 259 16.48 -1.74 -15.72
CA ASN A 259 15.12 -2.03 -16.16
C ASN A 259 14.25 -0.80 -15.87
N PRO A 260 13.49 -0.26 -16.84
CA PRO A 260 12.71 0.95 -16.63
C PRO A 260 11.66 0.80 -15.53
N LYS A 261 11.63 1.73 -14.58
CA LYS A 261 10.71 1.71 -13.44
C LYS A 261 9.24 1.76 -13.87
N THR A 262 8.36 1.30 -12.97
CA THR A 262 6.90 1.40 -13.10
C THR A 262 6.31 2.03 -11.84
N LEU A 263 6.64 3.29 -11.58
CA LEU A 263 6.21 4.02 -10.36
C LEU A 263 4.70 3.99 -10.14
N THR A 264 3.92 3.95 -11.23
CA THR A 264 2.46 3.90 -11.17
C THR A 264 1.92 2.61 -10.60
N SER A 265 2.67 1.50 -10.59
CA SER A 265 2.16 0.26 -10.00
C SER A 265 2.35 0.17 -8.48
N GLY A 266 3.07 1.11 -7.86
CA GLY A 266 3.50 1.01 -6.46
C GLY A 266 4.65 0.01 -6.21
N LEU A 267 5.12 -0.67 -7.26
CA LEU A 267 6.25 -1.62 -7.21
C LEU A 267 7.38 -1.09 -8.11
N ASP A 268 7.95 0.05 -7.70
CA ASP A 268 8.78 0.94 -8.52
C ASP A 268 9.80 0.26 -9.44
N ASP A 269 10.71 -0.54 -8.88
CA ASP A 269 11.79 -1.20 -9.62
C ASP A 269 11.53 -2.70 -9.83
N TYR A 270 10.32 -3.21 -9.57
CA TYR A 270 9.97 -4.60 -9.88
C TYR A 270 10.16 -4.84 -11.37
N PRO A 271 10.92 -5.89 -11.78
CA PRO A 271 11.24 -6.06 -13.18
C PRO A 271 10.02 -6.33 -14.07
N ARG A 272 9.91 -5.56 -15.15
CA ARG A 272 8.95 -5.79 -16.24
C ARG A 272 9.67 -5.92 -17.58
N ALA A 273 8.95 -5.82 -18.70
CA ALA A 273 9.59 -5.89 -20.02
C ALA A 273 10.70 -4.84 -20.11
N SER A 274 11.83 -5.23 -20.71
CA SER A 274 13.03 -4.40 -20.66
C SER A 274 12.99 -3.24 -21.64
N HIS A 275 12.12 -3.31 -22.66
CA HIS A 275 11.89 -2.25 -23.64
C HIS A 275 10.41 -1.90 -23.60
N PRO A 276 9.99 -1.00 -22.68
CA PRO A 276 8.61 -0.57 -22.56
C PRO A 276 8.05 -0.09 -23.89
N ASN A 277 6.89 -0.60 -24.28
CA ASN A 277 6.17 -0.18 -25.48
C ASN A 277 4.65 -0.38 -25.29
N ILE A 278 3.88 -0.22 -26.36
CA ILE A 278 2.42 -0.36 -26.27
C ILE A 278 1.96 -1.81 -26.07
N ASP A 279 2.78 -2.80 -26.45
CA ASP A 279 2.47 -4.23 -26.43
C ASP A 279 2.53 -4.85 -25.02
N GLU A 280 2.88 -4.07 -23.99
CA GLU A 280 2.98 -4.61 -22.64
C GLU A 280 1.61 -5.00 -22.07
N ARG A 281 1.57 -6.13 -21.37
CA ARG A 281 0.38 -6.60 -20.63
C ARG A 281 0.79 -6.81 -19.18
N HIS A 282 0.18 -6.07 -18.26
CA HIS A 282 0.52 -6.08 -16.83
C HIS A 282 -0.51 -6.87 -16.02
N VAL A 283 -0.11 -8.03 -15.52
CA VAL A 283 -1.03 -8.99 -14.86
C VAL A 283 -1.59 -8.43 -13.55
N ASP A 284 -0.77 -7.70 -12.80
CA ASP A 284 -1.16 -7.08 -11.54
C ASP A 284 -2.27 -6.05 -11.73
N LEU A 285 -2.15 -5.19 -12.75
CA LEU A 285 -3.18 -4.20 -13.07
C LEU A 285 -4.49 -4.88 -13.49
N ARG A 286 -4.43 -5.91 -14.35
CA ARG A 286 -5.62 -6.68 -14.73
C ARG A 286 -6.34 -7.24 -13.49
N CYS A 287 -5.60 -7.80 -12.54
CA CYS A 287 -6.16 -8.33 -11.31
C CYS A 287 -6.76 -7.24 -10.40
N TRP A 288 -6.13 -6.06 -10.32
CA TRP A 288 -6.70 -4.92 -9.61
C TRP A 288 -8.06 -4.47 -10.18
N ILE A 289 -8.19 -4.41 -11.51
CA ILE A 289 -9.46 -4.02 -12.14
C ILE A 289 -10.54 -5.08 -11.94
N ALA A 290 -10.18 -6.37 -11.98
CA ALA A 290 -11.12 -7.45 -11.66
C ALA A 290 -11.67 -7.30 -10.23
N MET A 291 -10.79 -7.10 -9.24
CA MET A 291 -11.19 -6.91 -7.85
C MET A 291 -12.05 -5.65 -7.67
N ALA A 292 -11.66 -4.52 -8.27
CA ALA A 292 -12.42 -3.28 -8.23
C ALA A 292 -13.84 -3.44 -8.82
N ALA A 293 -13.98 -4.20 -9.90
CA ALA A 293 -15.28 -4.50 -10.51
C ALA A 293 -16.16 -5.36 -9.57
N SER A 294 -15.60 -6.34 -8.88
CA SER A 294 -16.32 -7.13 -7.87
C SER A 294 -16.77 -6.23 -6.70
N ALA A 295 -15.87 -5.41 -6.15
CA ALA A 295 -16.19 -4.47 -5.09
C ALA A 295 -17.34 -3.52 -5.48
N LEU A 296 -17.28 -2.91 -6.66
CA LEU A 296 -18.35 -2.03 -7.15
C LEU A 296 -19.68 -2.74 -7.37
N SER A 297 -19.65 -4.00 -7.80
CA SER A 297 -20.86 -4.82 -7.94
C SER A 297 -21.50 -5.09 -6.58
N GLU A 298 -20.71 -5.45 -5.57
CA GLU A 298 -21.18 -5.72 -4.21
C GLU A 298 -21.75 -4.44 -3.56
N ILE A 299 -21.08 -3.30 -3.72
CA ILE A 299 -21.60 -2.01 -3.23
C ILE A 299 -22.91 -1.65 -3.94
N ALA A 300 -23.01 -1.88 -5.26
CA ALA A 300 -24.24 -1.65 -6.00
C ALA A 300 -25.40 -2.47 -5.44
N GLN A 301 -25.17 -3.75 -5.14
CA GLN A 301 -26.17 -4.64 -4.55
C GLN A 301 -26.59 -4.15 -3.15
N LEU A 302 -25.63 -3.77 -2.30
CA LEU A 302 -25.92 -3.21 -0.97
C LEU A 302 -26.78 -1.95 -1.06
N LEU A 303 -26.50 -1.07 -2.02
CA LEU A 303 -27.23 0.18 -2.25
C LEU A 303 -28.53 0.01 -3.07
N ASN A 304 -28.92 -1.23 -3.40
CA ASN A 304 -30.07 -1.53 -4.27
C ASN A 304 -30.02 -0.82 -5.63
N ARG A 305 -28.83 -0.78 -6.24
CA ARG A 305 -28.53 -0.20 -7.56
C ARG A 305 -28.15 -1.28 -8.57
N ASN A 306 -28.24 -0.96 -9.86
CA ASN A 306 -27.83 -1.90 -10.92
C ASN A 306 -26.30 -2.03 -10.98
N GLY A 307 -25.78 -3.18 -10.56
CA GLY A 307 -24.35 -3.53 -10.60
C GLY A 307 -23.93 -4.40 -11.80
N ASN A 308 -24.83 -4.73 -12.73
CA ASN A 308 -24.60 -5.78 -13.73
C ASN A 308 -23.38 -5.52 -14.62
N ARG A 309 -23.11 -4.26 -14.98
CA ARG A 309 -21.93 -3.91 -15.79
C ARG A 309 -20.62 -4.27 -15.09
N TYR A 310 -20.56 -4.06 -13.79
CA TYR A 310 -19.38 -4.36 -12.98
C TYR A 310 -19.26 -5.87 -12.74
N ASN A 311 -20.37 -6.54 -12.46
CA ASN A 311 -20.38 -8.00 -12.37
C ASN A 311 -19.90 -8.66 -13.68
N ASN A 312 -20.39 -8.20 -14.83
CA ASN A 312 -19.95 -8.72 -16.14
C ASN A 312 -18.45 -8.46 -16.38
N THR A 313 -17.95 -7.28 -15.97
CA THR A 313 -16.52 -6.98 -16.07
C THR A 313 -15.69 -7.88 -15.14
N PHE A 314 -16.15 -8.12 -13.92
CA PHE A 314 -15.53 -9.06 -12.99
C PHE A 314 -15.51 -10.48 -13.56
N LEU A 315 -16.63 -11.00 -14.06
CA LEU A 315 -16.70 -12.34 -14.66
C LEU A 315 -15.77 -12.46 -15.88
N TYR A 316 -15.75 -11.45 -16.74
CA TYR A 316 -14.85 -11.42 -17.91
C TYR A 316 -13.37 -11.43 -17.52
N LEU A 317 -12.98 -10.65 -16.50
CA LEU A 317 -11.58 -10.56 -16.06
C LEU A 317 -11.19 -11.67 -15.07
N SER A 318 -12.12 -12.31 -14.39
CA SER A 318 -11.83 -13.43 -13.46
C SER A 318 -11.86 -14.80 -14.15
N ASP A 319 -12.32 -14.88 -15.41
CA ASP A 319 -12.21 -16.09 -16.22
C ASP A 319 -10.76 -16.59 -16.27
N ASN A 320 -10.54 -17.79 -15.70
CA ASN A 320 -9.20 -18.34 -15.50
C ASN A 320 -8.59 -18.83 -16.82
N ASP A 321 -9.38 -19.33 -17.77
CA ASP A 321 -8.87 -19.76 -19.08
C ASP A 321 -8.37 -18.56 -19.88
N PHE A 322 -9.12 -17.45 -19.84
CA PHE A 322 -8.74 -16.20 -20.49
C PHE A 322 -7.54 -15.53 -19.81
N LEU A 323 -7.49 -15.52 -18.48
CA LEU A 323 -6.32 -15.09 -17.74
C LEU A 323 -5.08 -15.93 -18.12
N ASP A 324 -5.22 -17.25 -18.17
CA ASP A 324 -4.13 -18.16 -18.52
C ASP A 324 -3.61 -17.89 -19.93
N ASN A 325 -4.51 -17.73 -20.91
CA ASN A 325 -4.13 -17.42 -22.29
C ASN A 325 -3.30 -16.13 -22.42
N LEU A 326 -3.61 -15.11 -21.62
CA LEU A 326 -2.93 -13.80 -21.69
C LEU A 326 -1.67 -13.71 -20.83
N HIS A 327 -1.62 -14.42 -19.71
CA HIS A 327 -0.62 -14.19 -18.66
C HIS A 327 0.10 -15.44 -18.14
N TRP A 328 -0.34 -16.66 -18.46
CA TRP A 328 0.36 -17.86 -18.01
C TRP A 328 1.52 -18.22 -18.95
N SER A 329 2.75 -18.12 -18.47
CA SER A 329 3.89 -18.65 -19.23
C SER A 329 3.95 -20.18 -19.10
N PRO A 330 3.83 -20.94 -20.21
CA PRO A 330 3.99 -22.40 -20.16
C PRO A 330 5.43 -22.83 -19.85
N LYS A 331 6.41 -21.95 -20.07
CA LYS A 331 7.83 -22.24 -19.87
C LYS A 331 8.24 -22.19 -18.41
N SER A 332 7.82 -21.15 -17.69
CA SER A 332 8.11 -21.01 -16.25
C SER A 332 7.02 -21.63 -15.37
N GLU A 333 5.86 -21.94 -15.96
CA GLU A 333 4.65 -22.34 -15.24
C GLU A 333 4.30 -21.31 -14.15
N SER A 334 4.22 -20.04 -14.55
CA SER A 334 3.86 -18.91 -13.68
C SER A 334 3.12 -17.81 -14.45
N TYR A 335 2.25 -17.08 -13.74
CA TYR A 335 1.72 -15.83 -14.27
C TYR A 335 2.84 -14.79 -14.43
N SER A 336 2.84 -14.12 -15.57
CA SER A 336 3.90 -13.21 -15.99
C SER A 336 3.30 -12.02 -16.74
N ASP A 337 3.97 -10.89 -16.64
CA ASP A 337 3.78 -9.81 -17.60
C ASP A 337 4.24 -10.27 -19.00
N PHE A 338 3.76 -9.59 -20.03
CA PHE A 338 4.18 -9.79 -21.42
C PHE A 338 4.69 -8.47 -22.01
N GLY A 339 5.68 -8.52 -22.90
CA GLY A 339 6.13 -7.35 -23.64
C GLY A 339 7.47 -7.58 -24.35
N LEU A 340 8.04 -6.51 -24.90
CA LEU A 340 9.33 -6.55 -25.60
C LEU A 340 10.49 -6.70 -24.60
N HIS A 341 11.03 -7.91 -24.45
CA HIS A 341 11.90 -8.26 -23.33
C HIS A 341 13.15 -9.06 -23.73
N THR A 342 14.22 -8.82 -22.97
CA THR A 342 15.48 -9.56 -22.95
C THR A 342 16.12 -9.40 -21.57
N ASP A 343 16.66 -10.49 -21.03
CA ASP A 343 17.50 -10.50 -19.83
C ASP A 343 18.94 -10.04 -20.12
N GLY A 344 19.30 -9.92 -21.40
CA GLY A 344 20.60 -9.44 -21.86
C GLY A 344 20.74 -7.94 -21.71
N VAL A 345 20.70 -7.44 -20.47
CA VAL A 345 20.91 -6.04 -20.11
C VAL A 345 21.89 -5.95 -18.95
N VAL A 346 22.82 -5.00 -19.00
CA VAL A 346 23.81 -4.76 -17.94
C VAL A 346 24.10 -3.28 -17.78
N LEU A 347 24.43 -2.85 -16.56
CA LEU A 347 25.01 -1.53 -16.33
C LEU A 347 26.52 -1.58 -16.58
N LYS A 348 27.03 -0.69 -17.44
CA LYS A 348 28.45 -0.52 -17.74
C LYS A 348 28.85 0.93 -17.59
N ARG A 349 30.05 1.16 -17.05
CA ARG A 349 30.62 2.51 -17.00
C ARG A 349 31.17 2.88 -18.39
N PRO A 350 30.77 4.00 -18.99
CA PRO A 350 31.37 4.50 -20.22
C PRO A 350 32.88 4.77 -20.04
N PRO A 351 33.68 4.73 -21.11
CA PRO A 351 35.05 5.22 -21.09
C PRO A 351 35.10 6.69 -20.64
N ALA A 352 36.11 7.06 -19.86
CA ALA A 352 36.30 8.45 -19.45
C ALA A 352 36.50 9.35 -20.69
N PRO A 353 35.93 10.57 -20.71
CA PRO A 353 36.20 11.53 -21.77
C PRO A 353 37.70 11.79 -21.86
N LYS A 354 38.27 11.80 -23.08
CA LYS A 354 39.66 12.20 -23.29
C LYS A 354 39.77 13.71 -23.04
N THR A 355 40.24 14.10 -21.86
CA THR A 355 40.51 15.51 -21.53
C THR A 355 42.01 15.81 -21.60
N HIS A 356 42.36 16.88 -22.32
CA HIS A 356 43.70 17.48 -22.27
C HIS A 356 43.73 18.52 -21.14
N GLY A 357 44.13 18.12 -19.92
CA GLY A 357 44.30 19.06 -18.79
C GLY A 357 44.17 18.42 -17.39
N HIS A 358 44.84 19.02 -16.40
CA HIS A 358 44.90 18.58 -14.98
C HIS A 358 43.65 18.97 -14.17
N HIS A 359 42.44 18.69 -14.66
CA HIS A 359 41.22 18.82 -13.85
C HIS A 359 40.81 17.46 -13.29
N PRO A 360 40.29 17.39 -12.04
CA PRO A 360 39.79 16.15 -11.46
C PRO A 360 38.73 15.52 -12.38
N GLN A 361 38.98 14.31 -12.88
CA GLN A 361 38.05 13.63 -13.77
C GLN A 361 36.83 13.14 -12.99
N HIS A 362 35.68 13.73 -13.25
CA HIS A 362 34.41 13.18 -12.81
C HIS A 362 34.19 11.83 -13.51
N LYS A 363 34.02 10.74 -12.75
CA LYS A 363 33.70 9.44 -13.34
C LYS A 363 32.30 9.54 -13.95
N PRO A 364 32.10 9.11 -15.22
CA PRO A 364 30.77 9.11 -15.83
C PRO A 364 29.91 8.04 -15.17
N ASP A 365 28.62 8.33 -14.96
CA ASP A 365 27.65 7.37 -14.41
C ASP A 365 27.55 6.11 -15.27
N MET A 366 27.17 5.00 -14.64
CA MET A 366 26.87 3.78 -15.39
C MET A 366 25.67 3.96 -16.32
N ILE A 367 25.77 3.40 -17.53
CA ILE A 367 24.69 3.32 -18.50
C ILE A 367 24.29 1.87 -18.77
N ARG A 368 23.03 1.65 -19.09
CA ARG A 368 22.48 0.39 -19.56
C ARG A 368 23.01 0.07 -20.96
N VAL A 369 23.47 -1.17 -21.13
CA VAL A 369 23.88 -1.75 -22.40
C VAL A 369 23.07 -3.02 -22.64
N VAL A 370 22.46 -3.12 -23.81
CA VAL A 370 21.72 -4.29 -24.27
C VAL A 370 22.69 -5.25 -24.96
N THR A 371 22.82 -6.47 -24.44
CA THR A 371 23.74 -7.51 -24.93
C THR A 371 23.06 -8.58 -25.79
N LYS A 372 21.73 -8.68 -25.73
CA LYS A 372 20.91 -9.55 -26.58
C LYS A 372 19.66 -8.79 -27.02
N ALA A 373 19.32 -8.88 -28.31
CA ALA A 373 18.11 -8.25 -28.85
C ALA A 373 16.84 -8.70 -28.09
N PRO A 374 15.89 -7.78 -27.83
CA PRO A 374 14.62 -8.13 -27.21
C PRO A 374 13.64 -8.76 -28.21
N GLU A 375 12.73 -9.56 -27.67
CA GLU A 375 11.65 -10.23 -28.41
C GLU A 375 10.34 -10.04 -27.64
N LEU A 376 9.19 -10.04 -28.33
CA LEU A 376 7.88 -10.07 -27.68
C LEU A 376 7.69 -11.44 -27.03
N LYS A 377 7.64 -11.46 -25.69
CA LYS A 377 7.52 -12.70 -24.91
C LYS A 377 7.01 -12.41 -23.50
N PHE A 378 6.67 -13.48 -22.77
CA PHE A 378 6.47 -13.39 -21.34
C PHE A 378 7.76 -12.99 -20.62
N VAL A 379 7.65 -12.13 -19.61
CA VAL A 379 8.73 -11.75 -18.69
C VAL A 379 8.85 -12.81 -17.60
N ASP A 380 9.13 -14.04 -18.04
CA ASP A 380 8.96 -15.27 -17.24
C ASP A 380 10.22 -15.71 -16.46
N THR A 381 11.27 -14.89 -16.49
CA THR A 381 12.48 -15.02 -15.67
C THR A 381 12.37 -14.29 -14.33
N THR A 382 11.27 -13.57 -14.10
CA THR A 382 11.05 -12.71 -12.93
C THR A 382 9.86 -13.23 -12.12
N PHE A 383 10.08 -14.28 -11.33
CA PHE A 383 9.08 -14.78 -10.39
C PHE A 383 9.09 -13.96 -9.09
N GLY A 384 7.98 -13.31 -8.75
CA GLY A 384 7.87 -12.45 -7.57
C GLY A 384 6.43 -12.04 -7.27
N TYR A 385 6.24 -10.94 -6.54
CA TYR A 385 4.89 -10.49 -6.15
C TYR A 385 3.93 -10.32 -7.34
N VAL A 386 4.38 -9.75 -8.47
CA VAL A 386 3.54 -9.59 -9.68
C VAL A 386 3.00 -10.94 -10.17
N SER A 387 3.83 -11.99 -10.16
CA SER A 387 3.41 -13.35 -10.53
C SER A 387 2.35 -13.96 -9.63
N LEU A 388 2.16 -13.41 -8.43
CA LEU A 388 1.18 -13.90 -7.45
C LEU A 388 -0.15 -13.16 -7.51
N PHE A 389 -0.32 -12.08 -8.27
CA PHE A 389 -1.53 -11.24 -8.19
C PHE A 389 -2.87 -11.97 -8.39
N PRO A 390 -3.00 -12.93 -9.32
CA PRO A 390 -4.21 -13.75 -9.41
C PRO A 390 -4.54 -14.48 -8.10
N PHE A 391 -3.51 -14.96 -7.39
CA PHE A 391 -3.64 -15.58 -6.09
C PHE A 391 -3.87 -14.56 -4.96
N LEU A 392 -3.09 -13.47 -4.91
CA LEU A 392 -3.16 -12.42 -3.88
C LEU A 392 -4.53 -11.74 -3.83
N LEU A 393 -5.22 -11.64 -4.97
CA LEU A 393 -6.56 -11.07 -5.09
C LEU A 393 -7.67 -12.13 -5.18
N GLN A 394 -7.37 -13.38 -4.82
CA GLN A 394 -8.35 -14.47 -4.69
C GLN A 394 -9.15 -14.75 -5.98
N LEU A 395 -8.51 -14.58 -7.16
CA LEU A 395 -9.16 -14.72 -8.47
C LEU A 395 -9.06 -16.14 -9.06
N LEU A 396 -8.20 -16.99 -8.50
CA LEU A 396 -8.02 -18.35 -9.01
C LEU A 396 -9.13 -19.26 -8.51
N ASN A 397 -9.62 -20.12 -9.41
CA ASN A 397 -10.52 -21.21 -9.06
C ASN A 397 -9.80 -22.15 -8.06
N PRO A 398 -10.42 -22.53 -6.92
CA PRO A 398 -9.85 -23.45 -5.94
C PRO A 398 -9.42 -24.82 -6.49
N TYR A 399 -9.98 -25.25 -7.63
CA TYR A 399 -9.63 -26.49 -8.33
C TYR A 399 -8.56 -26.32 -9.42
N SER A 400 -8.12 -25.07 -9.70
CA SER A 400 -7.15 -24.80 -10.75
C SER A 400 -5.77 -25.43 -10.44
N PRO A 401 -5.19 -26.23 -11.35
CA PRO A 401 -3.81 -26.70 -11.20
C PRO A 401 -2.78 -25.58 -11.02
N LYS A 402 -3.09 -24.36 -11.49
CA LYS A 402 -2.23 -23.19 -11.35
C LYS A 402 -2.13 -22.72 -9.90
N LEU A 403 -3.22 -22.85 -9.13
CA LEU A 403 -3.20 -22.62 -7.68
C LEU A 403 -2.25 -23.60 -7.00
N GLY A 404 -2.36 -24.90 -7.33
CA GLY A 404 -1.44 -25.92 -6.83
C GLY A 404 0.02 -25.62 -7.13
N LYS A 405 0.32 -25.15 -8.36
CA LYS A 405 1.67 -24.72 -8.77
C LYS A 405 2.17 -23.54 -7.94
N ILE A 406 1.34 -22.52 -7.73
CA ILE A 406 1.70 -21.34 -6.91
C ILE A 406 2.00 -21.76 -5.46
N LEU A 407 1.15 -22.57 -4.82
CA LEU A 407 1.37 -23.02 -3.44
C LEU A 407 2.64 -23.88 -3.30
N LYS A 408 2.94 -24.71 -4.30
CA LYS A 408 4.20 -25.47 -4.36
C LYS A 408 5.40 -24.53 -4.48
N ASP A 409 5.34 -23.53 -5.35
CA ASP A 409 6.45 -22.61 -5.56
C ASP A 409 6.64 -21.60 -4.42
N LEU A 410 5.57 -21.22 -3.73
CA LEU A 410 5.66 -20.37 -2.55
C LEU A 410 6.56 -20.97 -1.49
N GLN A 411 6.58 -22.29 -1.32
CA GLN A 411 7.38 -23.00 -0.31
C GLN A 411 8.89 -23.00 -0.58
N ARG A 412 9.30 -22.60 -1.78
CA ARG A 412 10.67 -22.78 -2.29
C ARG A 412 11.59 -21.64 -1.83
N PRO A 413 12.64 -21.89 -1.03
CA PRO A 413 13.57 -20.86 -0.55
C PRO A 413 14.45 -20.21 -1.62
N GLU A 414 14.58 -20.86 -2.78
CA GLU A 414 15.20 -20.34 -4.00
C GLU A 414 14.30 -19.33 -4.72
N PHE A 415 13.00 -19.33 -4.41
CA PHE A 415 12.03 -18.36 -4.87
C PHE A 415 11.74 -17.38 -3.73
N LEU A 416 10.51 -17.35 -3.24
CA LEU A 416 10.02 -16.28 -2.37
C LEU A 416 10.08 -16.62 -0.89
N TRP A 417 10.13 -17.91 -0.51
CA TRP A 417 10.04 -18.29 0.91
C TRP A 417 11.25 -17.83 1.73
N THR A 418 10.99 -17.26 2.90
CA THR A 418 11.98 -16.97 3.94
C THR A 418 11.42 -17.30 5.32
N GLU A 419 12.28 -17.32 6.34
CA GLU A 419 11.85 -17.42 7.75
C GLU A 419 11.29 -16.10 8.31
N TYR A 420 11.19 -15.05 7.47
CA TYR A 420 10.79 -13.69 7.84
C TYR A 420 9.58 -13.17 7.04
N GLY A 421 9.07 -13.95 6.08
CA GLY A 421 8.04 -13.55 5.10
C GLY A 421 8.40 -13.91 3.66
N LEU A 422 7.57 -13.52 2.70
CA LEU A 422 7.80 -13.69 1.26
C LEU A 422 8.62 -12.53 0.70
N ARG A 423 9.67 -12.84 -0.08
CA ARG A 423 10.45 -11.86 -0.85
C ARG A 423 9.62 -11.19 -1.94
N SER A 424 9.92 -9.94 -2.25
CA SER A 424 9.36 -9.26 -3.42
C SER A 424 9.75 -9.92 -4.75
N LEU A 425 10.98 -10.45 -4.84
CA LEU A 425 11.50 -11.09 -6.03
C LEU A 425 12.32 -12.34 -5.67
N GLY A 426 12.11 -13.42 -6.41
CA GLY A 426 12.78 -14.71 -6.17
C GLY A 426 14.28 -14.66 -6.49
N LYS A 427 15.08 -15.44 -5.76
CA LYS A 427 16.54 -15.50 -5.96
C LYS A 427 16.95 -16.03 -7.34
N SER A 428 16.06 -16.79 -7.97
CA SER A 428 16.22 -17.27 -9.35
C SER A 428 16.16 -16.15 -10.39
N SER A 429 15.64 -14.96 -10.06
CA SER A 429 15.53 -13.86 -11.01
C SER A 429 16.91 -13.24 -11.32
N PRO A 430 17.20 -12.92 -12.59
CA PRO A 430 18.43 -12.21 -12.97
C PRO A 430 18.60 -10.85 -12.27
N LEU A 431 17.49 -10.23 -11.84
CA LEU A 431 17.48 -8.90 -11.21
C LEU A 431 17.31 -8.93 -9.68
N TYR A 432 17.34 -10.12 -9.06
CA TYR A 432 17.35 -10.23 -7.60
C TYR A 432 18.54 -9.46 -6.99
N MET A 433 18.23 -8.54 -6.07
CA MET A 433 19.16 -7.63 -5.39
C MET A 433 20.05 -6.79 -6.33
N LYS A 434 19.67 -6.63 -7.60
CA LYS A 434 20.37 -5.74 -8.54
C LYS A 434 19.89 -4.31 -8.38
N ARG A 435 20.85 -3.39 -8.25
CA ARG A 435 20.60 -1.95 -8.34
C ARG A 435 19.99 -1.59 -9.70
N ASN A 436 19.13 -0.59 -9.74
CA ASN A 436 18.56 -0.14 -11.01
C ASN A 436 19.42 0.88 -11.72
N THR A 437 20.17 1.69 -10.96
CA THR A 437 21.19 2.61 -11.47
C THR A 437 22.45 2.47 -10.60
N GLU A 438 23.45 3.32 -10.79
CA GLU A 438 24.58 3.39 -9.86
C GLU A 438 24.14 3.76 -8.42
N HIS A 439 23.10 4.59 -8.32
CA HIS A 439 22.63 5.22 -7.08
C HIS A 439 21.32 4.65 -6.54
N ASP A 440 20.54 3.93 -7.35
CA ASP A 440 19.26 3.35 -6.93
C ASP A 440 19.46 1.91 -6.42
N PRO A 441 19.46 1.67 -5.09
CA PRO A 441 19.53 0.33 -4.54
C PRO A 441 18.29 -0.50 -4.90
N PRO A 442 18.34 -1.84 -4.79
CA PRO A 442 17.16 -2.68 -4.97
C PRO A 442 16.08 -2.34 -3.92
N TYR A 443 14.82 -2.28 -4.37
CA TYR A 443 13.68 -1.91 -3.52
C TYR A 443 12.62 -3.03 -3.52
N TRP A 444 11.97 -3.28 -4.66
CA TRP A 444 11.05 -4.41 -4.93
C TRP A 444 11.75 -5.60 -5.60
N ARG A 445 13.05 -5.77 -5.31
CA ARG A 445 13.93 -6.79 -5.93
C ARG A 445 14.49 -7.82 -4.95
N GLY A 446 13.77 -8.12 -3.88
CA GLY A 446 14.20 -9.08 -2.87
C GLY A 446 13.65 -8.81 -1.47
N PRO A 447 13.70 -7.56 -0.94
CA PRO A 447 13.15 -7.23 0.37
C PRO A 447 11.70 -7.68 0.55
N ILE A 448 11.31 -7.87 1.81
CA ILE A 448 10.00 -8.37 2.26
C ILE A 448 9.12 -7.17 2.62
N TRP A 449 7.93 -7.12 2.01
CA TRP A 449 6.97 -6.02 2.18
C TRP A 449 5.66 -6.51 2.79
N ILE A 450 5.18 -5.80 3.81
CA ILE A 450 4.11 -6.32 4.66
C ILE A 450 2.73 -6.20 4.01
N ASN A 451 2.47 -5.20 3.17
CA ASN A 451 1.25 -5.14 2.35
C ASN A 451 1.07 -6.42 1.49
N MET A 452 2.11 -6.83 0.76
CA MET A 452 2.05 -8.01 -0.11
C MET A 452 1.98 -9.31 0.69
N ASN A 453 2.70 -9.38 1.81
CA ASN A 453 2.62 -10.52 2.72
C ASN A 453 1.26 -10.64 3.39
N TYR A 454 0.63 -9.52 3.77
CA TYR A 454 -0.74 -9.50 4.27
C TYR A 454 -1.70 -10.07 3.24
N MET A 455 -1.64 -9.62 1.97
CA MET A 455 -2.47 -10.18 0.90
C MET A 455 -2.21 -11.67 0.67
N ALA A 456 -0.95 -12.12 0.79
CA ALA A 456 -0.62 -13.54 0.67
C ALA A 456 -1.20 -14.38 1.81
N VAL A 457 -1.08 -13.92 3.06
CA VAL A 457 -1.68 -14.59 4.22
C VAL A 457 -3.21 -14.61 4.09
N ARG A 458 -3.82 -13.49 3.70
CA ARG A 458 -5.26 -13.36 3.41
C ARG A 458 -5.73 -14.36 2.35
N ALA A 459 -4.96 -14.54 1.28
CA ALA A 459 -5.26 -15.49 0.22
C ALA A 459 -5.09 -16.95 0.69
N LEU A 460 -4.02 -17.27 1.44
CA LEU A 460 -3.81 -18.60 2.01
C LEU A 460 -4.95 -18.98 2.95
N ASP A 461 -5.38 -18.05 3.82
CA ASP A 461 -6.54 -18.24 4.70
C ASP A 461 -7.81 -18.54 3.90
N PHE A 462 -8.12 -17.70 2.90
CA PHE A 462 -9.27 -17.90 2.02
C PHE A 462 -9.27 -19.30 1.37
N TYR A 463 -8.18 -19.70 0.71
CA TYR A 463 -8.08 -20.99 0.04
C TYR A 463 -8.02 -22.18 1.02
N SER A 464 -7.66 -21.97 2.28
CA SER A 464 -7.74 -23.01 3.32
C SER A 464 -9.17 -23.30 3.79
N HIS A 465 -10.11 -22.41 3.46
CA HIS A 465 -11.54 -22.55 3.75
C HIS A 465 -12.37 -22.89 2.50
N GLN A 466 -11.80 -22.83 1.29
CA GLN A 466 -12.49 -23.24 0.07
C GLN A 466 -12.44 -24.77 -0.12
N ASP A 467 -13.49 -25.31 -0.74
CA ASP A 467 -13.47 -26.67 -1.23
C ASP A 467 -12.53 -26.78 -2.44
N GLY A 468 -11.62 -27.75 -2.39
CA GLY A 468 -10.62 -27.95 -3.44
C GLY A 468 -9.46 -28.84 -2.99
N PRO A 469 -8.68 -29.39 -3.94
CA PRO A 469 -7.59 -30.32 -3.63
C PRO A 469 -6.42 -29.67 -2.86
N TYR A 470 -6.35 -28.33 -2.83
CA TYR A 470 -5.23 -27.58 -2.25
C TYR A 470 -5.51 -26.97 -0.87
N ARG A 471 -6.71 -27.20 -0.33
CA ARG A 471 -7.18 -26.63 0.94
C ARG A 471 -6.20 -26.87 2.11
N ALA A 472 -5.78 -28.11 2.29
CA ALA A 472 -4.88 -28.50 3.38
C ALA A 472 -3.49 -27.84 3.26
N GLU A 473 -2.97 -27.76 2.03
CA GLU A 473 -1.67 -27.14 1.76
C GLU A 473 -1.73 -25.62 1.99
N ALA A 474 -2.81 -24.96 1.57
CA ALA A 474 -3.04 -23.54 1.84
C ALA A 474 -3.09 -23.26 3.35
N GLY A 475 -3.77 -24.09 4.14
CA GLY A 475 -3.85 -23.94 5.61
C GLY A 475 -2.50 -24.11 6.31
N LYS A 476 -1.67 -25.06 5.85
CA LYS A 476 -0.30 -25.24 6.37
C LYS A 476 0.58 -24.03 6.07
N LEU A 477 0.51 -23.53 4.84
CA LEU A 477 1.26 -22.36 4.42
C LEU A 477 0.81 -21.09 5.14
N TYR A 478 -0.51 -20.93 5.32
CA TYR A 478 -1.13 -19.85 6.09
C TYR A 478 -0.48 -19.74 7.46
N ALA A 479 -0.54 -20.83 8.24
CA ALA A 479 -0.04 -20.85 9.61
C ALA A 479 1.46 -20.50 9.67
N LYS A 480 2.26 -21.05 8.75
CA LYS A 480 3.71 -20.83 8.73
C LYS A 480 4.07 -19.40 8.30
N LEU A 481 3.45 -18.88 7.23
CA LEU A 481 3.77 -17.55 6.73
C LEU A 481 3.34 -16.47 7.73
N ARG A 482 2.14 -16.59 8.28
CA ARG A 482 1.62 -15.69 9.32
C ARG A 482 2.56 -15.64 10.52
N HIS A 483 2.98 -16.81 11.02
CA HIS A 483 3.91 -16.90 12.14
C HIS A 483 5.25 -16.23 11.84
N ASN A 484 5.84 -16.48 10.67
CA ASN A 484 7.13 -15.92 10.27
C ASN A 484 7.10 -14.38 10.20
N VAL A 485 6.04 -13.83 9.59
CA VAL A 485 5.87 -12.37 9.46
C VAL A 485 5.69 -11.70 10.82
N ILE A 486 4.76 -12.20 11.66
CA ILE A 486 4.50 -11.63 12.99
C ILE A 486 5.76 -11.69 13.86
N THR A 487 6.42 -12.85 13.90
CA THR A 487 7.62 -13.07 14.71
C THR A 487 8.74 -12.13 14.30
N ASN A 488 8.97 -11.95 12.99
CA ASN A 488 10.05 -11.10 12.51
C ASN A 488 9.81 -9.62 12.85
N ILE A 489 8.60 -9.11 12.59
CA ILE A 489 8.26 -7.71 12.86
C ILE A 489 8.34 -7.43 14.37
N HIS A 490 7.79 -8.32 15.20
CA HIS A 490 7.84 -8.16 16.65
C HIS A 490 9.29 -8.20 17.18
N ARG A 491 10.13 -9.12 16.66
CA ARG A 491 11.56 -9.18 16.98
C ARG A 491 12.28 -7.86 16.65
N GLU A 492 12.02 -7.31 15.46
CA GLU A 492 12.64 -6.05 15.04
C GLU A 492 12.13 -4.85 15.82
N TYR A 493 10.85 -4.84 16.18
CA TYR A 493 10.29 -3.85 17.09
C TYR A 493 10.97 -3.90 18.46
N ARG A 494 11.15 -5.09 19.05
CA ARG A 494 11.88 -5.25 20.32
C ARG A 494 13.35 -4.82 20.23
N ARG A 495 14.01 -5.09 19.10
CA ARG A 495 15.43 -4.76 18.88
C ARG A 495 15.66 -3.26 18.66
N THR A 496 14.74 -2.59 17.97
CA THR A 496 14.96 -1.23 17.44
C THR A 496 14.02 -0.17 17.98
N GLY A 497 12.89 -0.56 18.59
CA GLY A 497 11.81 0.34 18.99
C GLY A 497 10.90 0.79 17.85
N TYR A 498 11.07 0.28 16.62
CA TYR A 498 10.35 0.74 15.44
C TYR A 498 9.80 -0.41 14.59
N VAL A 499 8.72 -0.09 13.86
CA VAL A 499 8.26 -0.83 12.69
C VAL A 499 8.83 -0.15 11.44
N TRP A 500 9.18 -0.97 10.45
CA TRP A 500 9.97 -0.56 9.28
C TRP A 500 9.18 -0.77 7.98
N GLU A 501 9.59 -0.03 6.95
CA GLU A 501 8.98 -0.04 5.63
C GLU A 501 9.02 -1.42 4.95
N GLN A 502 10.19 -2.05 5.01
CA GLN A 502 10.47 -3.36 4.46
C GLN A 502 11.48 -4.11 5.35
N TYR A 503 11.65 -5.41 5.10
CA TYR A 503 12.56 -6.26 5.88
C TYR A 503 13.54 -7.01 4.98
N ASN A 504 14.77 -7.17 5.45
CA ASN A 504 15.81 -7.90 4.74
C ASN A 504 15.44 -9.38 4.58
N ASP A 505 15.55 -9.93 3.39
CA ASP A 505 15.12 -11.30 3.10
C ASP A 505 16.06 -12.41 3.62
N LYS A 506 17.27 -12.02 4.07
CA LYS A 506 18.31 -12.93 4.57
C LYS A 506 18.44 -12.86 6.08
N THR A 507 18.30 -11.68 6.67
CA THR A 507 18.48 -11.45 8.11
C THR A 507 17.17 -11.19 8.84
N GLY A 508 16.13 -10.74 8.12
CA GLY A 508 14.88 -10.26 8.68
C GLY A 508 14.99 -8.88 9.33
N GLU A 509 16.14 -8.20 9.23
CA GLU A 509 16.33 -6.87 9.80
C GLU A 509 15.46 -5.82 9.09
N GLY A 510 14.90 -4.87 9.84
CA GLY A 510 14.16 -3.74 9.30
C GLY A 510 15.04 -2.84 8.43
N GLN A 511 14.50 -2.41 7.28
CA GLN A 511 15.17 -1.57 6.29
C GLN A 511 14.25 -0.44 5.80
N GLY A 512 14.84 0.61 5.24
CA GLY A 512 14.09 1.75 4.72
C GLY A 512 13.64 2.73 5.81
N SER A 513 12.47 3.32 5.59
CA SER A 513 11.90 4.37 6.42
C SER A 513 11.42 3.84 7.78
N ARG A 514 11.48 4.69 8.81
CA ARG A 514 10.95 4.43 10.17
C ARG A 514 10.62 5.74 10.92
N PRO A 515 9.67 5.75 11.86
CA PRO A 515 8.63 4.74 12.06
C PRO A 515 7.80 4.59 10.78
N PHE A 516 7.57 3.35 10.34
CA PHE A 516 6.72 3.05 9.20
C PHE A 516 5.55 2.22 9.69
N THR A 517 4.55 2.92 10.18
CA THR A 517 3.26 2.36 10.60
C THR A 517 2.20 2.62 9.53
N GLY A 518 2.65 2.69 8.27
CA GLY A 518 1.80 2.54 7.11
C GLY A 518 1.35 1.08 6.92
N TRP A 519 1.53 0.48 5.75
CA TRP A 519 1.11 -0.92 5.55
C TRP A 519 1.75 -1.93 6.51
N SER A 520 2.89 -1.62 7.16
CA SER A 520 3.51 -2.55 8.11
C SER A 520 2.70 -2.69 9.40
N ALA A 521 1.76 -1.77 9.64
CA ALA A 521 0.79 -1.89 10.71
C ALA A 521 -0.23 -3.02 10.50
N LEU A 522 -0.36 -3.56 9.29
CA LEU A 522 -1.20 -4.73 9.00
C LEU A 522 -0.79 -5.98 9.80
N VAL A 523 0.40 -5.99 10.41
CA VAL A 523 0.77 -7.00 11.41
C VAL A 523 -0.25 -7.14 12.53
N VAL A 524 -0.94 -6.06 12.93
CA VAL A 524 -2.02 -6.11 13.93
C VAL A 524 -3.20 -6.92 13.41
N LEU A 525 -3.58 -6.76 12.14
CA LEU A 525 -4.63 -7.57 11.51
C LEU A 525 -4.19 -9.02 11.30
N LEU A 526 -2.91 -9.26 10.99
CA LEU A 526 -2.36 -10.62 10.97
C LEU A 526 -2.47 -11.29 12.34
N MET A 527 -2.07 -10.59 13.41
CA MET A 527 -2.23 -11.09 14.78
C MET A 527 -3.71 -11.34 15.10
N ALA A 528 -4.58 -10.43 14.71
CA ALA A 528 -6.02 -10.54 14.93
C ALA A 528 -6.73 -11.46 13.94
N GLU A 529 -6.07 -12.08 12.95
CA GLU A 529 -6.69 -12.91 11.90
C GLU A 529 -7.95 -12.26 11.30
N LEU A 530 -7.84 -10.96 10.98
CA LEU A 530 -8.91 -10.17 10.35
C LEU A 530 -8.49 -9.86 8.90
N TYR A 531 -9.28 -10.36 7.96
CA TYR A 531 -8.92 -10.49 6.54
C TYR A 531 -9.96 -9.91 5.59
#